data_AF-U6DPP8-F1
#
_entry.id   AF-U6DPP8-F1
#
_cell.length_a   1.000
_cell.length_b   1.000
_cell.length_c   1.000
_cell.angle_alpha   90.00
_cell.angle_beta   90.00
_cell.angle_gamma   90.00
#
_symmetry.space_group_name_H-M   'P 1'
#
loop_
_entity.id
_entity.type
_entity.pdbx_description
1 polymer ?
#
loop_
_entity_poly.entity_id
_entity_poly.type
_entity_poly.pdbx_seq_one_letter_code
_entity_poly.pdbx_strand_id
1 'polypeptide(L)'
;MKARRFDMVTMLLAALILMDIFQVKAATLDMADNAFDDEYLKCADRMEVKYVPQLLREEKASHQLLKDVWENAEARWEAQKTRMSLPTSFKDPHGIALTAFAAEALARTPFYRVFSEAVQ
;
A
#
# COMPACT_ATOMS: atom_id res chain seq x y z
N MET A 1 24.06 -54.07 7.73
CA MET A 1 24.72 -52.75 7.63
C MET A 1 24.18 -51.86 6.49
N LYS A 2 23.76 -52.40 5.34
CA LYS A 2 23.21 -51.61 4.20
C LYS A 2 21.85 -50.93 4.47
N ALA A 3 20.91 -51.61 5.14
CA ALA A 3 19.58 -51.05 5.44
C ALA A 3 19.64 -49.77 6.30
N ARG A 4 20.42 -49.80 7.39
CA ARG A 4 20.63 -48.64 8.29
C ARG A 4 21.21 -47.40 7.62
N ARG A 5 22.02 -47.59 6.57
CA ARG A 5 22.60 -46.47 5.80
C ARG A 5 21.56 -45.84 4.88
N PHE A 6 20.67 -46.66 4.32
CA PHE A 6 19.58 -46.20 3.49
C PHE A 6 18.56 -45.40 4.31
N ASP A 7 18.19 -45.92 5.49
CA ASP A 7 17.28 -45.25 6.43
C ASP A 7 17.84 -43.89 6.88
N MET A 8 19.13 -43.83 7.19
CA MET A 8 19.81 -42.58 7.59
C MET A 8 19.81 -41.54 6.46
N VAL A 9 20.05 -41.97 5.23
CA VAL A 9 20.02 -41.09 4.05
C VAL A 9 18.61 -40.57 3.80
N THR A 10 17.58 -41.41 3.91
CA THR A 10 16.19 -40.98 3.76
C THR A 10 15.74 -40.01 4.85
N MET A 11 16.18 -40.22 6.10
CA MET A 11 15.86 -39.32 7.21
C MET A 11 16.54 -37.95 7.06
N LEU A 12 17.80 -37.92 6.61
CA LEU A 12 18.52 -36.68 6.30
C LEU A 12 17.87 -35.93 5.13
N LEU A 13 17.47 -36.64 4.07
CA LEU A 13 16.81 -36.04 2.92
C LEU A 13 15.44 -35.45 3.30
N ALA A 14 14.66 -36.17 4.10
CA ALA A 14 13.37 -35.69 4.60
C ALA A 14 13.52 -34.44 5.49
N ALA A 15 14.54 -34.40 6.35
CA ALA A 15 14.83 -33.23 7.19
C ALA A 15 15.23 -32.01 6.35
N LEU A 16 16.07 -32.19 5.32
CA LEU A 16 16.44 -31.11 4.39
C LEU A 16 15.22 -30.59 3.63
N ILE A 17 14.36 -31.49 3.10
CA ILE A 17 13.13 -31.11 2.42
C ILE A 17 12.19 -30.33 3.36
N LEU A 18 12.03 -30.76 4.62
CA LEU A 18 11.18 -30.07 5.60
C LEU A 18 11.71 -28.68 5.99
N MET A 19 13.03 -28.47 5.97
CA MET A 19 13.64 -27.17 6.26
C MET A 19 13.64 -26.22 5.04
N ASP A 20 13.56 -26.74 3.81
CA ASP A 20 13.49 -25.97 2.57
C ASP A 20 12.06 -25.64 2.11
N ILE A 21 11.02 -26.17 2.77
CA ILE A 21 9.65 -25.72 2.53
C ILE A 21 9.52 -24.30 3.10
N PHE A 22 9.40 -23.31 2.21
CA PHE A 22 8.95 -21.98 2.57
C PHE A 22 7.70 -22.12 3.44
N GLN A 23 7.82 -21.78 4.72
CA GLN A 23 6.67 -21.63 5.60
C GLN A 23 5.86 -20.48 5.02
N VAL A 24 4.84 -20.79 4.21
CA VAL A 24 3.87 -19.82 3.73
C VAL A 24 3.23 -19.26 4.98
N LYS A 25 3.57 -18.03 5.34
CA LYS A 25 2.78 -17.27 6.31
C LYS A 25 1.43 -17.03 5.65
N ALA A 26 0.48 -17.92 5.91
CA ALA A 26 -0.90 -17.71 5.56
C ALA A 26 -1.44 -16.61 6.48
N ALA A 27 -1.75 -15.45 5.90
CA ALA A 27 -2.65 -14.51 6.55
C ALA A 27 -4.06 -15.11 6.48
N THR A 28 -4.74 -15.23 7.61
CA THR A 28 -6.16 -15.55 7.62
C THR A 28 -6.92 -14.35 7.08
N LEU A 29 -7.72 -14.56 6.04
CA LEU A 29 -8.59 -13.51 5.53
C LEU A 29 -9.78 -13.35 6.49
N ASP A 30 -10.10 -12.11 6.83
CA ASP A 30 -11.27 -11.71 7.62
C ASP A 30 -12.02 -10.58 6.91
N MET A 31 -12.95 -9.94 7.62
CA MET A 31 -13.72 -8.81 7.09
C MET A 31 -12.99 -7.46 7.22
N ALA A 32 -11.74 -7.47 7.68
CA ALA A 32 -10.94 -6.27 7.96
C ALA A 32 -11.64 -5.31 8.94
N ASP A 33 -12.22 -5.83 10.03
CA ASP A 33 -13.04 -5.05 10.99
C ASP A 33 -12.31 -3.87 11.65
N ASN A 34 -10.98 -3.83 11.61
CA ASN A 34 -10.16 -2.74 12.15
C ASN A 34 -9.74 -1.70 11.10
N ALA A 35 -10.04 -1.94 9.82
CA ALA A 35 -9.59 -1.07 8.75
C ALA A 35 -10.36 0.25 8.72
N PHE A 36 -9.69 1.32 8.32
CA PHE A 36 -10.34 2.59 7.99
C PHE A 36 -10.94 2.52 6.57
N ASP A 37 -12.24 2.22 6.49
CA ASP A 37 -12.95 1.87 5.26
C ASP A 37 -14.00 2.92 4.82
N ASP A 38 -13.80 4.19 5.20
CA ASP A 38 -14.78 5.26 4.93
C ASP A 38 -15.04 5.46 3.42
N GLU A 39 -16.30 5.24 3.02
CA GLU A 39 -16.81 5.47 1.66
C GLU A 39 -17.23 6.93 1.41
N TYR A 40 -17.22 7.78 2.45
CA TYR A 40 -17.63 9.19 2.41
C TYR A 40 -19.07 9.43 1.91
N LEU A 41 -19.97 8.46 2.14
CA LEU A 41 -21.36 8.54 1.71
C LEU A 41 -22.07 9.75 2.34
N LYS A 42 -22.72 10.56 1.51
CA LYS A 42 -23.45 11.79 1.89
C LYS A 42 -22.60 12.91 2.51
N CYS A 43 -21.28 12.77 2.57
CA CYS A 43 -20.38 13.79 3.10
C CYS A 43 -19.26 14.22 2.13
N ALA A 44 -19.13 13.60 0.95
CA ALA A 44 -18.09 13.87 -0.04
C ALA A 44 -17.84 15.38 -0.30
N ASP A 45 -18.88 16.14 -0.67
CA ASP A 45 -18.74 17.58 -0.95
C ASP A 45 -18.24 18.37 0.27
N ARG A 46 -18.70 17.97 1.47
CA ARG A 46 -18.28 18.60 2.73
C ARG A 46 -16.83 18.26 3.04
N MET A 47 -16.41 17.01 2.85
CA MET A 47 -15.04 16.57 3.02
C MET A 47 -14.11 17.36 2.11
N GLU A 48 -14.43 17.39 0.81
CA GLU A 48 -13.60 18.01 -0.21
C GLU A 48 -13.40 19.52 0.01
N VAL A 49 -14.46 20.25 0.35
CA VAL A 49 -14.40 21.72 0.49
C VAL A 49 -13.93 22.15 1.87
N LYS A 50 -14.40 21.49 2.94
CA LYS A 50 -14.21 21.98 4.31
C LYS A 50 -13.01 21.35 5.02
N TYR A 51 -12.81 20.04 4.86
CA TYR A 51 -11.92 19.28 5.74
C TYR A 51 -10.60 18.92 5.07
N VAL A 52 -10.64 18.36 3.86
CA VAL A 52 -9.45 17.87 3.13
C VAL A 52 -8.34 18.92 3.01
N PRO A 53 -8.59 20.21 2.67
CA PRO A 53 -7.52 21.20 2.54
C PRO A 53 -6.77 21.47 3.85
N GLN A 54 -7.47 21.41 4.99
CA GLN A 54 -6.86 21.59 6.30
C GLN A 54 -6.14 20.31 6.73
N LEU A 55 -6.79 19.15 6.64
CA LEU A 55 -6.22 17.85 7.03
C LEU A 55 -4.93 17.57 6.26
N LEU A 56 -4.94 17.72 4.94
CA LEU A 56 -3.75 17.51 4.12
C LEU A 56 -2.59 18.43 4.52
N ARG A 57 -2.88 19.68 4.89
CA ARG A 57 -1.85 20.62 5.36
C ARG A 57 -1.26 20.17 6.70
N GLU A 58 -2.11 19.75 7.63
CA GLU A 58 -1.71 19.28 8.96
C GLU A 58 -0.90 17.98 8.86
N GLU A 59 -1.36 17.02 8.06
CA GLU A 59 -0.67 15.73 7.85
C GLU A 59 0.66 15.91 7.13
N LYS A 60 0.75 16.78 6.11
CA LYS A 60 2.04 17.12 5.48
C LYS A 60 2.99 17.83 6.45
N ALA A 61 2.46 18.57 7.42
CA ALA A 61 3.29 19.24 8.43
C ALA A 61 3.80 18.27 9.51
N SER A 62 3.03 17.22 9.84
CA SER A 62 3.41 16.21 10.83
C SER A 62 4.19 15.02 10.22
N HIS A 63 4.02 14.73 8.93
CA HIS A 63 4.61 13.57 8.26
C HIS A 63 5.46 13.98 7.05
N GLN A 64 6.78 14.09 7.27
CA GLN A 64 7.74 14.45 6.22
C GLN A 64 7.71 13.48 5.03
N LEU A 65 7.55 12.17 5.27
CA LEU A 65 7.47 11.17 4.21
C LEU A 65 6.25 11.39 3.29
N LEU A 66 5.08 11.70 3.87
CA LEU A 66 3.88 12.04 3.10
C LEU A 66 4.11 13.33 2.30
N LYS A 67 4.74 14.32 2.91
CA LYS A 67 5.04 15.60 2.24
C LYS A 67 5.90 15.39 1.00
N ASP A 68 7.01 14.66 1.11
CA ASP A 68 7.93 14.42 0.00
C ASP A 68 7.27 13.63 -1.14
N VAL A 69 6.50 12.60 -0.78
CA VAL A 69 5.73 11.80 -1.75
C VAL A 69 4.69 12.65 -2.46
N TRP A 70 3.95 13.49 -1.72
CA TRP A 70 2.92 14.35 -2.28
C TRP A 70 3.51 15.36 -3.26
N GLU A 71 4.61 16.04 -2.90
CA GLU A 71 5.26 17.04 -3.76
C GLU A 71 5.83 16.42 -5.05
N ASN A 72 6.41 15.22 -4.96
CA ASN A 72 6.84 14.46 -6.14
C ASN A 72 5.64 14.03 -7.02
N ALA A 73 4.56 13.56 -6.40
CA ALA A 73 3.35 13.17 -7.12
C ALA A 73 2.66 14.36 -7.81
N GLU A 74 2.68 15.54 -7.18
CA GLU A 74 2.20 16.79 -7.75
C GLU A 74 2.97 17.17 -9.02
N ALA A 75 4.30 17.15 -8.96
CA ALA A 75 5.14 17.41 -10.14
C ALA A 75 4.87 16.41 -11.29
N ARG A 76 4.69 15.13 -10.96
CA ARG A 76 4.35 14.08 -11.94
C ARG A 76 2.97 14.28 -12.53
N TRP A 77 1.97 14.58 -11.70
CA TRP A 77 0.59 14.84 -12.11
C TRP A 77 0.52 16.01 -13.09
N GLU A 78 1.15 17.14 -12.78
CA GLU A 78 1.18 18.30 -13.67
C GLU A 78 1.79 17.99 -15.05
N ALA A 79 2.82 17.14 -15.10
CA ALA A 79 3.45 16.74 -16.35
C ALA A 79 2.57 15.84 -17.24
N GLN A 80 1.58 15.14 -16.67
CA GLN A 80 0.77 14.15 -17.37
C GLN A 80 -0.71 14.52 -17.52
N LYS A 81 -1.27 15.39 -16.67
CA LYS A 81 -2.73 15.65 -16.61
C LYS A 81 -3.32 16.15 -17.91
N THR A 82 -2.56 16.92 -18.69
CA THR A 82 -2.97 17.45 -20.00
C THR A 82 -3.09 16.38 -21.09
N ARG A 83 -2.53 15.18 -20.86
CA ARG A 83 -2.57 14.05 -21.80
C ARG A 83 -3.75 13.12 -21.55
N MET A 84 -4.59 13.42 -20.56
CA MET A 84 -5.68 12.57 -20.11
C MET A 84 -7.03 13.26 -20.28
N SER A 85 -8.06 12.47 -20.59
CA SER A 85 -9.45 12.92 -20.49
C SER A 85 -9.98 12.49 -19.12
N LEU A 86 -10.39 13.46 -18.31
CA LEU A 86 -10.82 13.26 -16.93
C LEU A 86 -12.30 13.62 -16.77
N PRO A 87 -13.03 12.98 -15.84
CA PRO A 87 -14.39 13.39 -15.49
C PRO A 87 -14.44 14.86 -15.06
N THR A 88 -15.56 15.55 -15.34
CA THR A 88 -15.71 16.99 -15.04
C THR A 88 -15.53 17.33 -13.56
N SER A 89 -15.89 16.43 -12.65
CA SER A 89 -15.72 16.60 -11.20
C SER A 89 -14.33 16.22 -10.69
N PHE A 90 -13.43 15.75 -11.56
CA PHE A 90 -12.10 15.32 -11.17
C PHE A 90 -11.18 16.52 -10.98
N LYS A 91 -10.64 16.69 -9.77
CA LYS A 91 -9.75 17.79 -9.40
C LYS A 91 -8.32 17.31 -9.20
N ASP A 92 -7.37 18.24 -9.25
CA ASP A 92 -5.95 17.93 -9.11
C ASP A 92 -5.62 17.08 -7.85
N PRO A 93 -6.17 17.33 -6.65
CA PRO A 93 -5.90 16.48 -5.48
C PRO A 93 -6.23 14.99 -5.68
N HIS A 94 -7.25 14.65 -6.47
CA HIS A 94 -7.59 13.26 -6.79
C HIS A 94 -6.49 12.62 -7.64
N GLY A 95 -6.01 13.35 -8.66
CA GLY A 95 -4.94 12.89 -9.54
C GLY A 95 -3.59 12.76 -8.84
N ILE A 96 -3.28 13.71 -7.97
CA ILE A 96 -2.06 13.69 -7.15
C ILE A 96 -2.08 12.51 -6.19
N ALA A 97 -3.18 12.28 -5.47
CA ALA A 97 -3.31 11.15 -4.54
C ALA A 97 -3.15 9.80 -5.26
N LEU A 98 -3.78 9.62 -6.43
CA LEU A 98 -3.63 8.42 -7.24
C LEU A 98 -2.19 8.25 -7.74
N THR A 99 -1.57 9.34 -8.21
CA THR A 99 -0.18 9.33 -8.69
C THR A 99 0.79 8.95 -7.56
N ALA A 100 0.59 9.50 -6.36
CA ALA A 100 1.35 9.18 -5.17
C ALA A 100 1.23 7.69 -4.85
N PHE A 101 0.02 7.20 -4.61
CA PHE A 101 -0.18 5.80 -4.20
C PHE A 101 0.34 4.81 -5.26
N ALA A 102 0.00 5.00 -6.54
CA ALA A 102 0.40 4.07 -7.59
C ALA A 102 1.92 4.03 -7.81
N ALA A 103 2.59 5.19 -7.79
CA ALA A 103 4.04 5.25 -7.98
C ALA A 103 4.79 4.59 -6.80
N GLU A 104 4.37 4.90 -5.57
CA GLU A 104 4.99 4.38 -4.37
C GLU A 104 4.71 2.86 -4.21
N ALA A 105 3.51 2.39 -4.58
CA ALA A 105 3.17 0.98 -4.60
C ALA A 105 4.00 0.19 -5.62
N LEU A 106 4.13 0.71 -6.85
CA LEU A 106 4.93 0.07 -7.90
C LEU A 106 6.41 -0.04 -7.50
N ALA A 107 6.95 1.01 -6.91
CA ALA A 107 8.32 1.05 -6.41
C ALA A 107 8.50 0.34 -5.05
N ARG A 108 7.41 -0.14 -4.43
CA ARG A 108 7.38 -0.80 -3.11
C ARG A 108 8.12 0.01 -2.03
N THR A 109 7.88 1.32 -2.02
CA THR A 109 8.58 2.22 -1.11
C THR A 109 8.07 2.11 0.33
N PRO A 110 8.79 2.66 1.31
CA PRO A 110 8.32 2.72 2.69
C PRO A 110 6.96 3.43 2.83
N PHE A 111 6.66 4.43 1.99
CA PHE A 111 5.39 5.14 2.06
C PHE A 111 4.21 4.21 1.78
N TYR A 112 4.29 3.41 0.72
CA TYR A 112 3.22 2.44 0.39
C TYR A 112 2.92 1.52 1.56
N ARG A 113 3.97 1.00 2.21
CA ARG A 113 3.83 0.12 3.37
C ARG A 113 3.20 0.85 4.57
N VAL A 114 3.75 2.00 4.95
CA VAL A 114 3.26 2.77 6.12
C VAL A 114 1.82 3.23 5.93
N PHE A 115 1.47 3.71 4.73
CA PHE A 115 0.09 4.11 4.43
C PHE A 115 -0.85 2.90 4.50
N SER A 116 -0.49 1.77 3.88
CA SER A 116 -1.34 0.57 3.89
C SER A 116 -1.47 -0.03 5.28
N GLU A 117 -0.41 0.00 6.09
CA GLU A 117 -0.43 -0.45 7.50
C GLU A 117 -1.24 0.51 8.39
N ALA A 118 -1.29 1.81 8.09
CA ALA A 118 -2.09 2.77 8.87
C ALA A 118 -3.59 2.67 8.57
N VAL A 119 -3.97 2.11 7.41
CA VAL A 119 -5.36 1.86 7.02
C VAL A 119 -5.89 0.54 7.60
N GLN A 120 -5.02 -0.43 7.91
CA GLN A 120 -5.38 -1.76 8.46
C GLN A 120 -5.44 -1.77 9.98
#